data_AF-A0A7T4JV62-F1
#
_entry.id   AF-A0A7T4JV62-F1
#
_cell.length_a   1.000
_cell.length_b   1.000
_cell.length_c   1.000
_cell.angle_alpha   90.00
_cell.angle_beta   90.00
_cell.angle_gamma   90.00
#
_symmetry.space_group_name_H-M   'P 1'
#
loop_
_entity.id
_entity.type
_entity.pdbx_description
1 polymer ?
#
loop_
_entity_poly.entity_id
_entity_poly.type
_entity_poly.pdbx_seq_one_letter_code
_entity_poly.pdbx_strand_id
1 'polypeptide(L)'
;MSQFGLLSGDKLVIVDSDSGAVSKRDAGMVTSGMQRGLTSDDGAWSLLIGYPRAAGDSFTLTVGTHVRTELLPGLRQASAVTVDGTALGAFRVSEDNEDTLCIYSFSLSSDLNHDCIQLTEGKKTSIPVFSTHAGEPELFLLWFTEDNAGWNVYRHGGDGWKQVNEQEGWDYDHQKHGYIARWFSRNSRIYMISTEPGYLAFDFPTEKTTDPKLQYTTLTDLVSGPQVSMTMVGGILSSVFYGGEDVGAGQYVAAGNLADPTKRVGPWTIPPELMQGTGFSSYQTVDSLFFTDQATKEKLGATRQ
;
A
#
# COMPACT_ATOMS: atom_id res chain seq x y z
N MET A 1 2.57 -0.98 23.26
CA MET A 1 3.12 0.32 22.87
C MET A 1 2.71 0.55 21.44
N SER A 2 1.81 1.51 21.24
CA SER A 2 1.46 1.95 19.91
C SER A 2 2.56 2.84 19.34
N GLN A 3 3.06 2.55 18.14
CA GLN A 3 3.99 3.40 17.40
C GLN A 3 3.45 3.67 16.00
N PHE A 4 3.71 4.86 15.47
CA PHE A 4 3.58 5.14 14.03
C PHE A 4 4.86 5.81 13.52
N GLY A 5 5.17 5.58 12.25
CA GLY A 5 6.39 6.03 11.59
C GLY A 5 6.09 6.96 10.43
N LEU A 6 6.85 8.05 10.32
CA LEU A 6 6.75 9.01 9.22
C LEU A 6 8.15 9.47 8.78
N LEU A 7 8.30 9.72 7.47
CA LEU A 7 9.51 10.31 6.92
C LEU A 7 9.41 11.84 6.96
N SER A 8 10.40 12.49 7.57
CA SER A 8 10.48 13.95 7.66
C SER A 8 11.93 14.40 7.40
N GLY A 9 12.17 14.95 6.22
CA GLY A 9 13.52 15.33 5.80
C GLY A 9 14.43 14.11 5.71
N ASP A 10 15.52 14.11 6.46
CA ASP A 10 16.47 12.99 6.54
C ASP A 10 16.15 12.00 7.67
N LYS A 11 15.04 12.18 8.37
CA LYS A 11 14.70 11.39 9.57
C LYS A 11 13.49 10.49 9.35
N LEU A 12 13.60 9.28 9.90
CA LEU A 12 12.46 8.48 10.31
C LEU A 12 12.04 8.94 11.71
N VAL A 13 10.86 9.52 11.80
CA VAL A 13 10.24 9.92 13.06
C VAL A 13 9.32 8.79 13.49
N ILE A 14 9.58 8.24 14.67
CA ILE A 14 8.75 7.20 15.29
C ILE A 14 8.09 7.84 16.51
N VAL A 15 6.77 7.93 16.48
CA VAL A 15 5.98 8.48 17.57
C VAL A 15 5.33 7.33 18.30
N ASP A 16 5.57 7.24 19.61
CA ASP A 16 4.80 6.42 20.51
C ASP A 16 3.47 7.12 20.79
N SER A 17 2.35 6.55 20.35
CA SER A 17 1.06 7.23 20.47
C SER A 17 0.43 7.09 21.86
N ASP A 18 0.96 6.22 22.72
CA ASP A 18 0.46 6.05 24.09
C ASP A 18 1.02 7.14 25.02
N SER A 19 2.30 7.45 24.86
CA SER A 19 3.03 8.44 25.67
C SER A 19 3.23 9.78 24.95
N GLY A 20 3.01 9.83 23.64
CA GLY A 20 3.41 10.95 22.80
C GLY A 20 4.92 11.07 22.62
N ALA A 21 5.71 10.09 23.10
CA ALA A 21 7.16 10.15 23.02
C ALA A 21 7.62 10.03 21.56
N VAL A 22 8.43 10.99 21.14
CA VAL A 22 8.98 11.03 19.78
C VAL A 22 10.42 10.58 19.80
N SER A 23 10.74 9.57 18.99
CA SER A 23 12.11 9.20 18.66
C SER A 23 12.40 9.48 17.20
N LYS A 24 13.64 9.84 16.89
CA LYS A 24 14.09 10.14 15.54
C LYS A 24 15.30 9.29 15.23
N ARG A 25 15.36 8.79 14.00
CA ARG A 25 16.47 7.99 13.47
C ARG A 25 16.82 8.51 12.10
N ASP A 26 18.07 8.33 11.71
CA ASP A 26 18.49 8.67 10.35
C ASP A 26 17.81 7.71 9.38
N ALA A 27 17.07 8.26 8.42
CA ALA A 27 16.46 7.49 7.33
C ALA A 27 17.49 7.13 6.25
N GLY A 28 18.72 7.66 6.32
CA GLY A 28 19.76 7.42 5.32
C GLY A 28 19.57 8.20 4.01
N MET A 29 18.45 8.91 3.84
CA MET A 29 18.18 9.73 2.65
C MET A 29 17.29 10.92 3.02
N VAL A 30 17.56 12.08 2.39
CA VAL A 30 16.71 13.26 2.50
C VAL A 30 15.51 13.11 1.57
N THR A 31 14.30 13.05 2.14
CA THR A 31 13.04 13.11 1.39
C THR A 31 12.38 14.48 1.57
N SER A 32 11.59 14.89 0.58
CA SER A 32 10.73 16.08 0.66
C SER A 32 9.38 15.78 1.32
N GLY A 33 9.05 14.50 1.52
CA GLY A 33 7.82 14.02 2.14
C GLY A 33 7.69 12.51 2.04
N MET A 34 6.65 11.98 2.68
CA MET A 34 6.22 10.59 2.57
C MET A 34 5.19 10.45 1.44
N GLN A 35 5.16 9.29 0.78
CA GLN A 35 4.19 8.92 -0.26
C GLN A 35 3.19 7.88 0.24
N ARG A 36 3.69 6.87 0.93
CA ARG A 36 2.95 5.67 1.32
C ARG A 36 3.74 4.95 2.39
N GLY A 37 3.07 4.22 3.25
CA GLY A 37 3.72 3.18 4.04
C GLY A 37 2.85 1.95 4.16
N LEU A 38 3.53 0.87 4.48
CA LEU A 38 3.03 -0.50 4.42
C LEU A 38 3.62 -1.27 5.58
N THR A 39 2.91 -2.31 6.00
CA THR A 39 3.40 -3.25 7.01
C THR A 39 3.30 -4.67 6.49
N SER A 40 4.15 -5.56 7.00
CA SER A 40 4.01 -7.00 6.77
C SER A 40 2.69 -7.51 7.37
N ASP A 41 2.25 -8.70 6.97
CA ASP A 41 0.95 -9.24 7.41
C ASP A 41 0.86 -9.43 8.93
N ASP A 42 2.00 -9.72 9.58
CA ASP A 42 2.15 -9.80 11.03
C ASP A 42 2.44 -8.44 11.71
N GLY A 43 2.67 -7.38 10.92
CA GLY A 43 3.01 -6.05 11.39
C GLY A 43 4.42 -5.89 11.98
N ALA A 44 5.30 -6.89 11.84
CA ALA A 44 6.66 -6.82 12.38
C ALA A 44 7.58 -5.88 11.57
N TRP A 45 7.30 -5.74 10.28
CA TRP A 45 8.07 -4.93 9.34
C TRP A 45 7.25 -3.76 8.84
N SER A 46 7.90 -2.62 8.64
CA SER A 46 7.32 -1.46 7.98
C SER A 46 8.18 -1.02 6.81
N LEU A 47 7.53 -0.72 5.69
CA LEU A 47 8.14 -0.09 4.53
C LEU A 47 7.52 1.29 4.36
N LEU A 48 8.34 2.34 4.44
CA LEU A 48 7.94 3.72 4.17
C LEU A 48 8.51 4.14 2.82
N ILE A 49 7.65 4.69 1.98
CA ILE A 49 8.00 5.20 0.66
C ILE A 49 7.96 6.72 0.72
N GLY A 50 9.01 7.37 0.26
CA GLY A 50 9.13 8.83 0.28
C GLY A 50 9.48 9.40 -1.08
N TYR A 51 9.27 10.72 -1.23
CA TYR A 51 9.74 11.49 -2.37
C TYR A 51 11.20 11.90 -2.15
N PRO A 52 12.17 11.25 -2.79
CA PRO A 52 13.55 11.69 -2.68
C PRO A 52 13.75 13.02 -3.43
N ARG A 53 14.85 13.72 -3.14
CA ARG A 53 15.27 14.86 -3.98
C ARG A 53 15.85 14.44 -5.34
N ALA A 54 16.13 13.15 -5.50
CA ALA A 54 16.58 12.53 -6.75
C ALA A 54 15.39 11.95 -7.52
N ALA A 55 15.61 11.49 -8.76
CA ALA A 55 14.60 10.76 -9.52
C ALA A 55 14.38 9.36 -8.93
N GLY A 56 13.13 8.88 -8.96
CA GLY A 56 12.71 7.59 -8.41
C GLY A 56 11.99 7.73 -7.06
N ASP A 57 11.83 6.60 -6.37
CA ASP A 57 11.18 6.53 -5.06
C ASP A 57 12.17 6.05 -3.98
N SER A 58 12.10 6.65 -2.79
CA SER A 58 12.87 6.21 -1.63
C SER A 58 12.11 5.11 -0.90
N PHE A 59 12.69 3.93 -0.77
CA PHE A 59 12.12 2.81 -0.03
C PHE A 59 12.87 2.61 1.28
N THR A 60 12.26 2.98 2.40
CA THR A 60 12.83 2.85 3.76
C THR A 60 12.18 1.68 4.50
N LEU A 61 12.92 0.58 4.64
CA LEU A 61 12.52 -0.61 5.38
C LEU A 61 12.99 -0.54 6.84
N THR A 62 12.12 -0.92 7.78
CA THR A 62 12.44 -0.91 9.22
C THR A 62 11.70 -1.97 10.04
N VAL A 63 12.36 -2.39 11.13
CA VAL A 63 11.79 -3.16 12.26
C VAL A 63 11.70 -2.33 13.54
N GLY A 64 11.60 -1.01 13.40
CA GLY A 64 11.70 -0.06 14.50
C GLY A 64 13.14 0.16 14.95
N THR A 65 13.91 -0.89 15.27
CA THR A 65 15.29 -0.78 15.81
C THR A 65 16.37 -0.59 14.74
N HIS A 66 16.12 -1.06 13.52
CA HIS A 66 17.05 -0.97 12.38
C HIS A 66 16.32 -0.37 11.19
N VAL A 67 17.07 0.33 10.33
CA VAL A 67 16.55 1.03 9.16
C VAL A 67 17.52 0.81 8.00
N ARG A 68 16.98 0.54 6.81
CA ARG A 68 17.70 0.57 5.53
C ARG A 68 16.86 1.32 4.52
N THR A 69 17.51 2.15 3.70
CA THR A 69 16.84 2.87 2.63
C THR A 69 17.54 2.62 1.31
N GLU A 70 16.74 2.33 0.28
CA GLU A 70 17.19 2.18 -1.10
C GLU A 70 16.47 3.19 -2.00
N LEU A 71 17.17 3.68 -3.03
CA LEU A 71 16.58 4.50 -4.09
C LEU A 71 16.20 3.58 -5.25
N LEU A 72 14.91 3.48 -5.55
CA LEU A 72 14.42 2.62 -6.63
C LEU A 72 14.05 3.46 -7.86
N PRO A 73 14.57 3.12 -9.06
CA PRO A 73 14.35 3.91 -10.26
C PRO A 73 13.00 3.58 -10.94
N GLY A 74 12.50 4.53 -11.72
CA GLY A 74 11.35 4.34 -12.59
C GLY A 74 10.01 4.77 -11.98
N LEU A 75 8.92 4.32 -12.60
CA LEU A 75 7.55 4.65 -12.22
C LEU A 75 6.95 3.54 -11.39
N ARG A 76 6.87 3.74 -10.07
CA ARG A 76 6.33 2.76 -9.14
C ARG A 76 4.86 2.45 -9.47
N GLN A 77 4.59 1.16 -9.63
CA GLN A 77 3.26 0.61 -9.84
C GLN A 77 2.72 -0.08 -8.58
N ALA A 78 3.61 -0.76 -7.83
CA ALA A 78 3.23 -1.46 -6.62
C ALA A 78 4.37 -1.54 -5.61
N SER A 79 4.02 -1.87 -4.38
CA SER A 79 4.96 -2.01 -3.28
C SER A 79 4.39 -2.91 -2.20
N ALA A 80 5.23 -3.72 -1.57
CA ALA A 80 4.87 -4.58 -0.45
C ALA A 80 6.08 -4.81 0.46
N VAL A 81 5.81 -5.34 1.66
CA VAL A 81 6.83 -5.90 2.54
C VAL A 81 6.33 -7.24 3.06
N THR A 82 7.15 -8.26 2.94
CA THR A 82 6.86 -9.64 3.31
C THR A 82 7.11 -9.86 4.81
N VAL A 83 6.57 -10.94 5.37
CA VAL A 83 6.73 -11.29 6.80
C VAL A 83 8.16 -11.63 7.21
N ASP A 84 9.00 -12.06 6.26
CA ASP A 84 10.43 -12.31 6.46
C ASP A 84 11.29 -11.04 6.30
N GLY A 85 10.68 -9.89 5.99
CA GLY A 85 11.37 -8.60 5.93
C GLY A 85 11.99 -8.27 4.59
N THR A 86 11.42 -8.76 3.50
CA THR A 86 11.79 -8.38 2.14
C THR A 86 10.86 -7.27 1.65
N ALA A 87 11.43 -6.11 1.34
CA ALA A 87 10.73 -5.04 0.64
C ALA A 87 10.66 -5.37 -0.85
N LEU A 88 9.49 -5.18 -1.45
CA LEU A 88 9.22 -5.41 -2.87
C LEU A 88 8.69 -4.12 -3.49
N GLY A 89 9.14 -3.81 -4.71
CA GLY A 89 8.60 -2.71 -5.50
C GLY A 89 8.54 -3.06 -6.98
N ALA A 90 7.38 -2.88 -7.61
CA ALA A 90 7.19 -3.09 -9.05
C ALA A 90 7.24 -1.74 -9.76
N PHE A 91 8.07 -1.64 -10.79
CA PHE A 91 8.35 -0.41 -11.52
C PHE A 91 8.30 -0.65 -13.02
N ARG A 92 7.78 0.35 -13.74
CA ARG A 92 8.04 0.49 -15.17
C ARG A 92 9.24 1.39 -15.39
N VAL A 93 10.00 1.11 -16.44
CA VAL A 93 11.20 1.90 -16.80
C VAL A 93 10.80 3.29 -17.28
N SER A 94 9.71 3.41 -18.03
CA SER A 94 9.13 4.68 -18.49
C SER A 94 7.64 4.50 -18.80
N GLU A 95 6.94 5.61 -19.08
CA GLU A 95 5.56 5.56 -19.59
C GLU A 95 5.51 4.89 -20.98
N ASP A 96 6.54 5.10 -21.80
CA ASP A 96 6.64 4.54 -23.15
C ASP A 96 7.01 3.05 -23.19
N ASN A 97 7.52 2.50 -22.08
CA ASN A 97 7.86 1.09 -21.94
C ASN A 97 6.78 0.39 -21.12
N GLU A 98 5.60 0.24 -21.72
CA GLU A 98 4.43 -0.42 -21.10
C GLU A 98 4.62 -1.94 -20.97
N ASP A 99 5.56 -2.53 -21.72
CA ASP A 99 5.68 -3.97 -21.88
C ASP A 99 6.53 -4.64 -20.80
N THR A 100 7.38 -3.90 -20.07
CA THR A 100 8.26 -4.50 -19.05
C THR A 100 7.92 -4.04 -17.64
N LEU A 101 7.73 -4.99 -16.72
CA LEU A 101 7.56 -4.72 -15.30
C LEU A 101 8.75 -5.28 -14.51
N CYS A 102 9.58 -4.39 -13.97
CA CYS A 102 10.73 -4.76 -13.15
C CYS A 102 10.39 -4.73 -11.66
N ILE A 103 10.72 -5.81 -10.97
CA ILE A 103 10.45 -6.01 -9.56
C ILE A 103 11.77 -5.94 -8.81
N TYR A 104 11.91 -4.91 -8.00
CA TYR A 104 13.05 -4.69 -7.11
C TYR A 104 12.75 -5.32 -5.76
N SER A 105 13.76 -5.94 -5.16
CA SER A 105 13.68 -6.56 -3.84
C SER A 105 14.93 -6.29 -3.02
N PHE A 106 14.77 -6.05 -1.73
CA PHE A 106 15.88 -5.95 -0.78
C PHE A 106 15.41 -6.25 0.64
N SER A 107 16.34 -6.55 1.54
CA SER A 107 16.06 -6.68 2.98
C SER A 107 17.13 -5.94 3.78
N LEU A 108 17.03 -5.97 5.12
CA LEU A 108 18.08 -5.38 5.96
C LEU A 108 19.44 -6.07 5.78
N SER A 109 19.46 -7.35 5.41
CA SER A 109 20.69 -8.15 5.26
C SER A 109 21.06 -8.50 3.82
N SER A 110 20.13 -8.36 2.88
CA SER A 110 20.33 -8.72 1.47
C SER A 110 20.37 -7.48 0.59
N ASP A 111 21.32 -7.42 -0.32
CA ASP A 111 21.46 -6.31 -1.26
C ASP A 111 20.28 -6.18 -2.22
N LEU A 112 20.16 -4.99 -2.82
CA LEU A 112 19.16 -4.69 -3.82
C LEU A 112 19.33 -5.63 -5.02
N ASN A 113 18.30 -6.40 -5.31
CA ASN A 113 18.18 -7.23 -6.49
C ASN A 113 16.99 -6.79 -7.33
N HIS A 114 16.98 -7.14 -8.62
CA HIS A 114 15.81 -6.96 -9.46
C HIS A 114 15.65 -8.09 -10.47
N ASP A 115 14.41 -8.34 -10.83
CA ASP A 115 14.02 -9.26 -11.90
C ASP A 115 12.87 -8.63 -12.70
N CYS A 116 12.82 -8.84 -14.00
CA CYS A 116 11.86 -8.18 -14.88
C CYS A 116 10.97 -9.19 -15.60
N ILE A 117 9.67 -8.94 -15.54
CA ILE A 117 8.65 -9.68 -16.26
C ILE A 117 8.43 -8.99 -17.59
N GLN A 118 8.49 -9.76 -18.68
CA GLN A 118 7.92 -9.31 -19.95
C GLN A 118 6.42 -9.56 -19.99
N LEU A 119 5.69 -8.50 -20.30
CA LEU A 119 4.25 -8.52 -20.42
C LEU A 119 3.85 -8.92 -21.84
N THR A 120 2.67 -9.51 -21.96
CA THR A 120 2.14 -9.94 -23.25
C THR A 120 1.89 -8.74 -24.15
N GLU A 121 2.41 -8.79 -25.38
CA GLU A 121 2.30 -7.72 -26.38
C GLU A 121 0.83 -7.31 -26.60
N GLY A 122 0.59 -6.00 -26.73
CA GLY A 122 -0.73 -5.43 -26.97
C GLY A 122 -1.64 -5.35 -25.73
N LYS A 123 -1.18 -5.82 -24.56
CA LYS A 123 -1.90 -5.70 -23.30
C LYS A 123 -1.30 -4.60 -22.44
N LYS A 124 -2.08 -3.55 -22.21
CA LYS A 124 -1.73 -2.53 -21.24
C LYS A 124 -1.98 -3.09 -19.85
N THR A 125 -0.95 -3.12 -19.01
CA THR A 125 -1.14 -3.60 -17.63
C THR A 125 -1.57 -2.46 -16.71
N SER A 126 -2.29 -2.78 -15.65
CA SER A 126 -2.68 -1.87 -14.59
C SER A 126 -2.74 -2.63 -13.27
N ILE A 127 -2.66 -1.90 -12.15
CA ILE A 127 -2.97 -2.43 -10.82
C ILE A 127 -2.15 -3.71 -10.48
N PRO A 128 -0.82 -3.61 -10.32
CA PRO A 128 -0.04 -4.73 -9.78
C PRO A 128 -0.28 -4.85 -8.27
N VAL A 129 -0.61 -6.05 -7.79
CA VAL A 129 -0.81 -6.31 -6.37
C VAL A 129 0.09 -7.45 -5.94
N PHE A 130 1.08 -7.14 -5.11
CA PHE A 130 1.88 -8.18 -4.46
C PHE A 130 1.10 -8.86 -3.34
N SER A 131 1.34 -10.15 -3.16
CA SER A 131 1.00 -10.91 -1.96
C SER A 131 2.11 -11.87 -1.61
N THR A 132 1.89 -12.65 -0.56
CA THR A 132 2.78 -13.75 -0.17
C THR A 132 1.96 -15.01 0.04
N HIS A 133 2.43 -16.13 -0.53
CA HIS A 133 1.85 -17.45 -0.35
C HIS A 133 2.94 -18.42 0.10
N ALA A 134 2.74 -19.05 1.27
CA ALA A 134 3.73 -19.96 1.86
C ALA A 134 5.16 -19.38 1.98
N GLY A 135 5.27 -18.05 2.17
CA GLY A 135 6.55 -17.34 2.27
C GLY A 135 7.12 -16.84 0.94
N GLU A 136 6.57 -17.29 -0.20
CA GLU A 136 7.02 -16.85 -1.52
C GLU A 136 6.20 -15.66 -2.03
N PRO A 137 6.84 -14.63 -2.64
CA PRO A 137 6.14 -13.54 -3.30
C PRO A 137 5.29 -13.99 -4.49
N GLU A 138 4.08 -13.45 -4.57
CA GLU A 138 3.19 -13.58 -5.73
C GLU A 138 2.76 -12.19 -6.19
N LEU A 139 2.43 -12.06 -7.48
CA LEU A 139 2.00 -10.81 -8.09
C LEU A 139 0.75 -11.05 -8.94
N PHE A 140 -0.32 -10.36 -8.59
CA PHE A 140 -1.50 -10.23 -9.43
C PHE A 140 -1.36 -8.97 -10.28
N LEU A 141 -1.80 -9.02 -11.53
CA LEU A 141 -1.72 -7.89 -12.46
C LEU A 141 -2.97 -7.82 -13.32
N LEU A 142 -3.69 -6.69 -13.29
CA LEU A 142 -4.75 -6.45 -14.28
C LEU A 142 -4.15 -6.07 -15.62
N TRP A 143 -4.84 -6.42 -16.68
CA TRP A 143 -4.51 -5.98 -18.02
C TRP A 143 -5.76 -5.60 -18.79
N PHE A 144 -5.59 -4.74 -19.78
CA PHE A 144 -6.65 -4.27 -20.65
C PHE A 144 -6.13 -4.08 -22.08
N THR A 145 -7.03 -4.26 -23.03
CA THR A 145 -6.90 -3.90 -24.44
C THR A 145 -7.99 -2.87 -24.77
N GLU A 146 -8.16 -2.52 -26.03
CA GLU A 146 -9.27 -1.63 -26.45
C GLU A 146 -10.64 -2.25 -26.17
N ASP A 147 -10.76 -3.58 -26.31
CA ASP A 147 -12.05 -4.29 -26.27
C ASP A 147 -12.21 -5.26 -25.10
N ASN A 148 -11.14 -5.56 -24.36
CA ASN A 148 -11.14 -6.59 -23.33
C ASN A 148 -10.33 -6.20 -22.10
N ALA A 149 -10.61 -6.82 -20.97
CA ALA A 149 -9.82 -6.73 -19.76
C ALA A 149 -9.68 -8.11 -19.13
N GLY A 150 -8.62 -8.32 -18.38
CA GLY A 150 -8.37 -9.58 -17.71
C GLY A 150 -7.27 -9.43 -16.66
N TRP A 151 -6.72 -10.56 -16.23
CA TRP A 151 -5.71 -10.56 -15.19
C TRP A 151 -4.71 -11.71 -15.34
N ASN A 152 -3.53 -11.50 -14.78
CA ASN A 152 -2.44 -12.47 -14.70
C ASN A 152 -2.05 -12.70 -13.23
N VAL A 153 -1.52 -13.90 -12.97
CA VAL A 153 -0.83 -14.22 -11.72
C VAL A 153 0.58 -14.66 -12.04
N TYR A 154 1.55 -14.06 -11.36
CA TYR A 154 2.95 -14.44 -11.39
C TYR A 154 3.38 -14.92 -10.01
N ARG A 155 4.27 -15.92 -9.98
CA ARG A 155 4.90 -16.43 -8.77
C ARG A 155 6.41 -16.32 -8.90
N HIS A 156 7.06 -15.89 -7.83
CA HIS A 156 8.51 -15.93 -7.75
C HIS A 156 8.97 -17.34 -7.39
N GLY A 157 10.03 -17.82 -8.03
CA GLY A 157 10.66 -19.09 -7.72
C GLY A 157 12.16 -19.05 -8.00
N GLY A 158 12.83 -20.21 -7.97
CA GLY A 158 14.29 -20.29 -8.12
C GLY A 158 14.86 -19.72 -9.43
N ASP A 159 14.04 -19.65 -10.48
CA ASP A 159 14.42 -19.07 -11.79
C ASP A 159 13.81 -17.68 -12.02
N GLY A 160 13.33 -16.99 -10.97
CA GLY A 160 12.68 -15.69 -11.07
C GLY A 160 11.15 -15.75 -11.16
N TRP A 161 10.53 -14.67 -11.67
CA TRP A 161 9.08 -14.55 -11.80
C TRP A 161 8.52 -15.33 -13.01
N LYS A 162 7.50 -16.17 -12.77
CA LYS A 162 6.83 -16.95 -13.82
C LYS A 162 5.33 -16.71 -13.80
N GLN A 163 4.73 -16.53 -14.98
CA GLN A 163 3.26 -16.50 -15.12
C GLN A 163 2.71 -17.90 -14.86
N VAL A 164 1.74 -18.00 -13.94
CA VAL A 164 1.12 -19.27 -13.57
C VAL A 164 -0.38 -19.30 -13.86
N ASN A 165 -1.00 -18.15 -14.11
CA ASN A 165 -2.37 -18.05 -14.57
C ASN A 165 -2.57 -16.78 -15.39
N GLU A 166 -3.53 -16.83 -16.30
CA GLU A 166 -4.05 -15.73 -17.09
C GLU A 166 -5.51 -16.03 -17.40
N GLN A 167 -6.39 -15.05 -17.18
CA GLN A 167 -7.80 -15.14 -17.53
C GLN A 167 -8.25 -13.87 -18.25
N GLU A 168 -9.19 -14.04 -19.17
CA GLU A 168 -9.94 -12.94 -19.76
C GLU A 168 -11.19 -12.67 -18.92
N GLY A 169 -11.65 -11.42 -18.93
CA GLY A 169 -12.78 -10.94 -18.16
C GLY A 169 -12.36 -10.31 -16.83
N TRP A 170 -12.88 -9.10 -16.60
CA TRP A 170 -12.80 -8.40 -15.32
C TRP A 170 -14.14 -7.70 -15.03
N ASP A 171 -14.92 -8.26 -14.11
CA ASP A 171 -16.29 -7.82 -13.84
C ASP A 171 -16.34 -6.71 -12.78
N TYR A 172 -15.74 -5.56 -13.09
CA TYR A 172 -15.80 -4.37 -12.24
C TYR A 172 -16.49 -3.21 -12.95
N ASP A 173 -17.66 -2.84 -12.42
CA ASP A 173 -18.44 -1.70 -12.90
C ASP A 173 -17.92 -0.38 -12.31
N HIS A 174 -16.95 0.22 -12.99
CA HIS A 174 -16.39 1.52 -12.61
C HIS A 174 -17.38 2.69 -12.77
N GLN A 175 -18.44 2.55 -13.57
CA GLN A 175 -19.46 3.61 -13.71
C GLN A 175 -20.33 3.67 -12.47
N LYS A 176 -20.62 2.52 -11.86
CA LYS A 176 -21.39 2.41 -10.62
C LYS A 176 -20.55 2.63 -9.36
N HIS A 177 -19.30 2.18 -9.37
CA HIS A 177 -18.46 2.11 -8.18
C HIS A 177 -17.24 3.04 -8.21
N GLY A 178 -17.08 3.86 -9.24
CA GLY A 178 -15.91 4.73 -9.41
C GLY A 178 -14.66 3.98 -9.89
N TYR A 179 -13.58 4.71 -10.17
CA TYR A 179 -12.31 4.11 -10.61
C TYR A 179 -11.53 3.55 -9.43
N ILE A 180 -10.72 2.51 -9.66
CA ILE A 180 -9.78 2.02 -8.64
C ILE A 180 -8.64 3.02 -8.48
N ALA A 181 -8.49 3.58 -7.29
CA ALA A 181 -7.46 4.57 -6.97
C ALA A 181 -6.26 3.97 -6.24
N ARG A 182 -6.47 2.91 -5.46
CA ARG A 182 -5.43 2.27 -4.62
C ARG A 182 -5.67 0.77 -4.52
N TRP A 183 -4.61 0.02 -4.28
CA TRP A 183 -4.67 -1.43 -4.15
C TRP A 183 -3.55 -1.98 -3.26
N PHE A 184 -3.81 -3.14 -2.66
CA PHE A 184 -2.89 -3.89 -1.81
C PHE A 184 -3.42 -5.32 -1.62
N SER A 185 -2.62 -6.18 -0.99
CA SER A 185 -3.10 -7.46 -0.47
C SER A 185 -2.81 -7.60 1.02
N ARG A 186 -3.56 -8.48 1.68
CA ARG A 186 -3.34 -8.91 3.06
C ARG A 186 -3.93 -10.30 3.26
N ASN A 187 -3.21 -11.21 3.93
CA ASN A 187 -3.68 -12.56 4.24
C ASN A 187 -4.24 -13.29 2.99
N SER A 188 -3.49 -13.24 1.89
CA SER A 188 -3.89 -13.81 0.59
C SER A 188 -5.24 -13.32 0.05
N ARG A 189 -5.66 -12.10 0.41
CA ARG A 189 -6.79 -11.39 -0.20
C ARG A 189 -6.32 -10.09 -0.83
N ILE A 190 -6.86 -9.77 -2.00
CA ILE A 190 -6.65 -8.50 -2.68
C ILE A 190 -7.75 -7.53 -2.30
N TYR A 191 -7.35 -6.28 -2.10
CA TYR A 191 -8.23 -5.16 -1.85
C TYR A 191 -7.91 -4.04 -2.85
N MET A 192 -8.94 -3.57 -3.54
CA MET A 192 -8.87 -2.44 -4.47
C MET A 192 -9.87 -1.38 -4.03
N ILE A 193 -9.40 -0.17 -3.80
CA ILE A 193 -10.19 0.90 -3.21
C ILE A 193 -10.56 1.88 -4.31
N SER A 194 -11.85 2.16 -4.39
CA SER A 194 -12.44 3.01 -5.40
C SER A 194 -12.35 4.50 -5.04
N THR A 195 -12.52 5.36 -6.04
CA THR A 195 -12.70 6.80 -5.85
C THR A 195 -14.02 7.14 -5.16
N GLU A 196 -15.07 6.34 -5.41
CA GLU A 196 -16.26 6.36 -4.57
C GLU A 196 -15.95 5.64 -3.25
N PRO A 197 -16.45 6.11 -2.09
CA PRO A 197 -16.18 5.48 -0.81
C PRO A 197 -16.58 4.00 -0.76
N GLY A 198 -15.59 3.11 -0.86
CA GLY A 198 -15.80 1.68 -0.92
C GLY A 198 -14.56 0.91 -1.35
N TYR A 199 -14.64 -0.40 -1.30
CA TYR A 199 -13.58 -1.27 -1.79
C TYR A 199 -14.13 -2.56 -2.39
N LEU A 200 -13.41 -3.04 -3.38
CA LEU A 200 -13.50 -4.38 -3.93
C LEU A 200 -12.55 -5.30 -3.16
N ALA A 201 -13.02 -6.47 -2.77
CA ALA A 201 -12.21 -7.51 -2.14
C ALA A 201 -12.44 -8.88 -2.79
N PHE A 202 -11.38 -9.67 -2.89
CA PHE A 202 -11.43 -11.04 -3.40
C PHE A 202 -10.21 -11.83 -2.92
N ASP A 203 -10.30 -13.16 -2.95
CA ASP A 203 -9.16 -14.02 -2.63
C ASP A 203 -8.10 -13.93 -3.73
N PHE A 204 -6.83 -13.99 -3.35
CA PHE A 204 -5.72 -13.93 -4.31
C PHE A 204 -5.85 -15.10 -5.30
N PRO A 205 -5.90 -14.85 -6.62
CA PRO A 205 -6.14 -15.91 -7.58
C PRO A 205 -5.00 -16.93 -7.63
N THR A 206 -5.35 -18.20 -7.83
CA THR A 206 -4.42 -19.32 -7.96
C THR A 206 -4.33 -19.78 -9.41
N GLU A 207 -3.46 -20.73 -9.72
CA GLU A 207 -3.38 -21.44 -11.03
C GLU A 207 -4.71 -22.00 -11.54
N LYS A 208 -5.66 -22.29 -10.64
CA LYS A 208 -6.96 -22.89 -10.97
C LYS A 208 -8.12 -21.90 -10.96
N THR A 209 -7.86 -20.66 -10.57
CA THR A 209 -8.90 -19.63 -10.49
C THR A 209 -9.31 -19.24 -11.90
N THR A 210 -10.60 -19.31 -12.21
CA THR A 210 -11.16 -18.81 -13.47
C THR A 210 -11.97 -17.52 -13.28
N ASP A 211 -12.44 -17.28 -12.05
CA ASP A 211 -13.21 -16.10 -11.67
C ASP A 211 -12.89 -15.74 -10.21
N PRO A 212 -12.31 -14.55 -9.94
CA PRO A 212 -11.92 -14.13 -8.59
C PRO A 212 -13.09 -13.87 -7.62
N LYS A 213 -14.36 -13.93 -8.05
CA LYS A 213 -15.54 -13.68 -7.18
C LYS A 213 -15.45 -12.35 -6.44
N LEU A 214 -15.51 -11.29 -7.23
CA LEU A 214 -15.38 -9.90 -6.78
C LEU A 214 -16.52 -9.50 -5.82
N GLN A 215 -16.17 -8.98 -4.65
CA GLN A 215 -17.12 -8.44 -3.67
C GLN A 215 -16.88 -6.96 -3.42
N TYR A 216 -17.85 -6.10 -3.76
CA TYR A 216 -17.80 -4.68 -3.43
C TYR A 216 -18.49 -4.38 -2.09
N THR A 217 -17.83 -3.57 -1.26
CA THR A 217 -18.36 -3.06 0.01
C THR A 217 -18.33 -1.54 0.00
N THR A 218 -19.49 -0.90 0.17
CA THR A 218 -19.58 0.56 0.29
C THR A 218 -19.11 1.02 1.67
N LEU A 219 -18.42 2.16 1.72
CA LEU A 219 -18.00 2.84 2.95
C LEU A 219 -18.56 4.26 3.05
N THR A 220 -19.59 4.58 2.27
CA THR A 220 -20.22 5.92 2.25
C THR A 220 -20.84 6.32 3.59
N ASP A 221 -21.14 5.37 4.48
CA ASP A 221 -21.58 5.63 5.86
C ASP A 221 -20.42 5.98 6.81
N LEU A 222 -19.19 5.61 6.44
CA LEU A 222 -17.96 5.84 7.21
C LEU A 222 -17.20 7.08 6.74
N VAL A 223 -17.24 7.33 5.43
CA VAL A 223 -16.41 8.31 4.75
C VAL A 223 -17.26 9.11 3.79
N SER A 224 -17.30 10.43 4.00
CA SER A 224 -18.07 11.34 3.16
C SER A 224 -17.23 12.16 2.18
N GLY A 225 -15.90 12.18 2.33
CA GLY A 225 -15.00 13.05 1.56
C GLY A 225 -13.96 12.29 0.74
N PRO A 226 -13.30 12.95 -0.23
CA PRO A 226 -12.27 12.34 -1.06
C PRO A 226 -11.12 11.84 -0.20
N GLN A 227 -10.76 10.58 -0.42
CA GLN A 227 -9.71 9.90 0.32
C GLN A 227 -8.32 10.35 -0.12
N VAL A 228 -7.49 10.66 0.86
CA VAL A 228 -6.13 11.14 0.68
C VAL A 228 -5.15 9.97 0.68
N SER A 229 -5.23 9.15 1.73
CA SER A 229 -4.30 8.03 1.95
C SER A 229 -4.97 6.88 2.70
N MET A 230 -4.30 5.72 2.69
CA MET A 230 -4.71 4.57 3.49
C MET A 230 -3.53 3.74 3.94
N THR A 231 -3.71 3.08 5.07
CA THR A 231 -2.79 2.08 5.60
C THR A 231 -3.58 0.93 6.15
N MET A 232 -3.05 -0.26 5.99
CA MET A 232 -3.65 -1.47 6.53
C MET A 232 -2.69 -2.12 7.49
N VAL A 233 -3.18 -2.58 8.63
CA VAL A 233 -2.42 -3.38 9.59
C VAL A 233 -3.32 -4.51 10.06
N GLY A 234 -2.94 -5.75 9.77
CA GLY A 234 -3.87 -6.88 9.87
C GLY A 234 -5.16 -6.58 9.08
N GLY A 235 -6.33 -6.82 9.68
CA GLY A 235 -7.65 -6.54 9.09
C GLY A 235 -8.16 -5.10 9.22
N ILE A 236 -7.34 -4.15 9.67
CA ILE A 236 -7.76 -2.77 9.95
C ILE A 236 -7.34 -1.83 8.84
N LEU A 237 -8.32 -1.14 8.25
CA LEU A 237 -8.14 -0.04 7.32
C LEU A 237 -8.10 1.26 8.10
N SER A 238 -6.96 1.94 8.03
CA SER A 238 -6.79 3.32 8.47
C SER A 238 -6.83 4.19 7.23
N SER A 239 -7.66 5.22 7.23
CA SER A 239 -7.83 6.08 6.08
C SER A 239 -7.77 7.53 6.49
N VAL A 240 -7.11 8.33 5.66
CA VAL A 240 -6.99 9.78 5.83
C VAL A 240 -7.87 10.49 4.82
N PHE A 241 -8.66 11.45 5.28
CA PHE A 241 -9.61 12.19 4.47
C PHE A 241 -9.46 13.69 4.72
N TYR A 242 -9.77 14.51 3.73
CA TYR A 242 -9.95 15.94 3.93
C TYR A 242 -11.25 16.21 4.71
N GLY A 243 -11.25 17.24 5.57
CA GLY A 243 -12.39 17.67 6.38
C GLY A 243 -13.58 18.29 5.64
N GLY A 244 -13.61 18.20 4.32
CA GLY A 244 -14.56 18.84 3.42
C GLY A 244 -14.09 18.71 1.98
N GLU A 245 -14.72 19.44 1.05
CA GLU A 245 -14.32 19.47 -0.36
C GLU A 245 -12.98 20.21 -0.59
N ASP A 246 -12.54 21.03 0.37
CA ASP A 246 -11.32 21.83 0.28
C ASP A 246 -10.16 21.28 1.14
N VAL A 247 -8.97 21.21 0.53
CA VAL A 247 -7.68 20.77 1.13
C VAL A 247 -7.31 21.56 2.41
N GLY A 248 -7.82 22.78 2.57
CA GLY A 248 -7.54 23.66 3.71
C GLY A 248 -8.33 23.36 5.00
N ALA A 249 -9.32 22.46 4.98
CA ALA A 249 -10.16 22.13 6.14
C ALA A 249 -9.51 21.17 7.15
N GLY A 250 -8.23 20.81 6.94
CA GLY A 250 -7.50 19.83 7.73
C GLY A 250 -7.74 18.39 7.29
N GLN A 251 -6.92 17.47 7.82
CA GLN A 251 -7.03 16.04 7.55
C GLN A 251 -7.49 15.28 8.81
N TYR A 252 -8.28 14.23 8.59
CA TYR A 252 -8.84 13.37 9.64
C TYR A 252 -8.49 11.92 9.38
N VAL A 253 -8.24 11.18 10.45
CA VAL A 253 -8.05 9.74 10.42
C VAL A 253 -9.30 9.05 10.93
N ALA A 254 -9.84 8.12 10.15
CA ALA A 254 -10.74 7.11 10.67
C ALA A 254 -10.15 5.72 10.43
N ALA A 255 -10.45 4.78 11.32
CA ALA A 255 -10.08 3.40 11.12
C ALA A 255 -11.26 2.45 11.33
N GLY A 256 -11.31 1.38 10.54
CA GLY A 256 -12.37 0.38 10.60
C GLY A 256 -11.82 -1.02 10.35
N ASN A 257 -12.50 -2.03 10.89
CA ASN A 257 -12.22 -3.42 10.60
C ASN A 257 -12.92 -3.86 9.31
N LEU A 258 -12.18 -4.42 8.37
CA LEU A 258 -12.74 -4.90 7.10
C LEU A 258 -13.63 -6.14 7.25
N ALA A 259 -13.39 -6.97 8.26
CA ALA A 259 -14.21 -8.15 8.55
C ALA A 259 -15.49 -7.78 9.33
N ASP A 260 -15.49 -6.64 10.02
CA ASP A 260 -16.66 -6.12 10.75
C ASP A 260 -16.68 -4.59 10.69
N PRO A 261 -17.27 -4.00 9.62
CA PRO A 261 -17.26 -2.55 9.41
C PRO A 261 -17.97 -1.73 10.50
N THR A 262 -18.75 -2.39 11.38
CA THR A 262 -19.35 -1.74 12.55
C THR A 262 -18.33 -1.38 13.62
N LYS A 263 -17.18 -2.07 13.62
CA LYS A 263 -16.06 -1.82 14.53
C LYS A 263 -15.12 -0.78 13.96
N ARG A 264 -15.25 0.44 14.47
CA ARG A 264 -14.61 1.65 13.95
C ARG A 264 -14.22 2.63 15.04
N VAL A 265 -13.23 3.47 14.75
CA VAL A 265 -12.67 4.48 15.67
C VAL A 265 -12.28 5.75 14.89
N GLY A 266 -12.26 6.89 15.58
CA GLY A 266 -12.12 8.23 14.97
C GLY A 266 -13.49 8.91 14.72
N PRO A 267 -13.54 10.00 13.92
CA PRO A 267 -12.40 10.64 13.28
C PRO A 267 -11.50 11.36 14.29
N TRP A 268 -10.19 11.27 14.11
CA TRP A 268 -9.21 12.05 14.85
C TRP A 268 -8.61 13.11 13.95
N THR A 269 -8.56 14.35 14.43
CA THR A 269 -7.90 15.45 13.72
C THR A 269 -6.39 15.22 13.70
N ILE A 270 -5.77 15.31 12.53
CA ILE A 270 -4.31 15.32 12.40
C ILE A 270 -3.79 16.71 12.80
N PRO A 271 -2.86 16.81 13.78
CA PRO A 271 -2.30 18.10 14.20
C PRO A 271 -1.68 18.89 13.04
N PRO A 272 -1.96 20.21 12.91
CA PRO A 272 -1.46 21.02 11.80
C PRO A 272 0.06 21.09 11.67
N GLU A 273 0.80 20.96 12.75
CA GLU A 273 2.26 20.90 12.76
C GLU A 273 2.82 19.67 12.03
N LEU A 274 2.05 18.58 11.92
CA LEU A 274 2.39 17.42 11.10
C LEU A 274 2.08 17.63 9.62
N MET A 275 1.29 18.65 9.29
CA MET A 275 0.96 19.08 7.93
C MET A 275 1.95 20.15 7.39
N GLN A 276 2.81 20.72 8.25
CA GLN A 276 3.80 21.73 7.85
C GLN A 276 5.10 21.08 7.38
N GLY A 277 5.53 21.37 6.15
CA GLY A 277 6.89 21.05 5.69
C GLY A 277 7.04 20.66 4.24
N THR A 278 5.95 20.34 3.56
CA THR A 278 5.99 19.95 2.14
C THR A 278 5.47 21.11 1.31
N GLY A 279 6.32 21.77 0.52
CA GLY A 279 5.99 22.99 -0.24
C GLY A 279 4.91 22.84 -1.34
N PHE A 280 4.06 21.81 -1.29
CA PHE A 280 2.94 21.60 -2.19
C PHE A 280 1.72 21.08 -1.43
N SER A 281 0.52 21.47 -1.89
CA SER A 281 -0.78 21.15 -1.26
C SER A 281 -1.12 19.65 -1.27
N SER A 282 -0.63 18.87 -2.23
CA SER A 282 -0.84 17.43 -2.33
C SER A 282 0.12 16.57 -1.51
N TYR A 283 1.14 17.17 -0.86
CA TYR A 283 2.17 16.45 -0.10
C TYR A 283 2.04 16.60 1.42
N GLN A 284 0.97 17.25 1.89
CA GLN A 284 0.64 17.40 3.32
C GLN A 284 0.00 16.12 3.91
N THR A 285 0.19 14.98 3.25
CA THR A 285 -0.58 13.75 3.45
C THR A 285 0.07 12.87 4.50
N VAL A 286 -0.67 12.54 5.57
CA VAL A 286 -0.23 11.48 6.48
C VAL A 286 -0.48 10.15 5.79
N ASP A 287 0.53 9.63 5.08
CA ASP A 287 0.37 8.45 4.23
C ASP A 287 0.60 7.12 4.94
N SER A 288 0.96 7.14 6.24
CA SER A 288 0.85 5.94 7.07
C SER A 288 0.48 6.08 8.52
N LEU A 289 -0.42 5.19 8.93
CA LEU A 289 -0.93 5.04 10.28
C LEU A 289 -0.99 3.56 10.62
N PHE A 290 -0.37 3.15 11.72
CA PHE A 290 -0.48 1.78 12.19
C PHE A 290 -0.76 1.75 13.69
N PHE A 291 -1.87 1.10 14.08
CA PHE A 291 -2.25 0.95 15.48
C PHE A 291 -1.55 -0.26 16.08
N THR A 292 -0.92 -0.07 17.22
CA THR A 292 -0.20 -1.15 17.92
C THR A 292 -0.77 -1.42 19.31
N ASP A 293 -1.77 -0.65 19.76
CA ASP A 293 -2.40 -0.71 21.07
C ASP A 293 -3.62 -1.62 21.08
N GLN A 294 -3.71 -2.35 22.19
CA GLN A 294 -4.68 -3.41 22.34
C GLN A 294 -6.11 -2.87 22.51
N ALA A 295 -6.31 -1.68 23.10
CA ALA A 295 -7.65 -1.13 23.34
C ALA A 295 -8.32 -0.62 22.04
N THR A 296 -7.56 0.06 21.18
CA THR A 296 -8.03 0.48 19.85
C THR A 296 -8.18 -0.73 18.96
N LYS A 297 -7.23 -1.68 18.99
CA LYS A 297 -7.38 -2.98 18.34
C LYS A 297 -8.62 -3.73 18.82
N GLU A 298 -8.95 -3.72 20.10
CA GLU A 298 -10.15 -4.37 20.67
C GLU A 298 -11.44 -3.69 20.20
N LYS A 299 -11.50 -2.35 20.22
CA LYS A 299 -12.62 -1.59 19.64
C LYS A 299 -12.79 -1.87 18.15
N LEU A 300 -11.68 -2.08 17.47
CA LEU A 300 -11.61 -2.51 16.09
C LEU A 300 -11.76 -4.04 15.94
N GLY A 301 -11.89 -4.83 17.00
CA GLY A 301 -11.98 -6.30 16.90
C GLY A 301 -10.74 -7.01 16.34
N ALA A 302 -9.58 -6.34 16.29
CA ALA A 302 -8.27 -6.87 15.91
C ALA A 302 -7.51 -7.46 17.13
N THR A 303 -8.17 -8.30 17.92
CA THR A 303 -7.49 -9.07 18.97
C THR A 303 -6.66 -10.19 18.34
N ARG A 304 -5.45 -10.42 18.87
CA ARG A 304 -4.51 -11.46 18.41
C ARG A 304 -5.26 -12.80 18.18
N GLN A 305 -5.17 -13.33 16.95
CA GLN A 305 -5.03 -14.78 16.78
C GLN A 305 -3.59 -15.15 17.14
#